data_AF-A0AAV0WQ49-F1
#
_entry.id   AF-A0AAV0WQ49-F1
#
_cell.length_a   1.000
_cell.length_b   1.000
_cell.length_c   1.000
_cell.angle_alpha   90.00
_cell.angle_beta   90.00
_cell.angle_gamma   90.00
#
_symmetry.space_group_name_H-M   'P 1'
#
loop_
_entity.id
_entity.type
_entity.pdbx_description
1 polymer ?
#
loop_
_entity_poly.entity_id
_entity_poly.type
_entity_poly.pdbx_seq_one_letter_code
_entity_poly.pdbx_strand_id
1 'polypeptide(L)' 'MYQLEHYEPNQDVLQWWKERQIKSPMMAKLAMRIFAIPATSAGSERAFSTSGRVIEERRTCLKGDTVESILFLSDYYKK' A
#
# COMPACT_ATOMS: atom_id res chain seq x y z
N MET A 1 9.08 32.60 15.53
CA MET A 1 9.92 31.47 15.99
C MET A 1 9.24 30.20 15.49
N TYR A 2 9.73 29.60 14.41
CA TYR A 2 9.15 28.34 13.92
C TYR A 2 9.43 27.28 14.99
N GLN A 3 8.38 26.80 15.66
CA GLN A 3 8.50 25.64 16.53
C GLN A 3 8.91 24.47 15.63
N LEU A 4 10.15 24.01 15.77
CA LEU A 4 10.61 22.77 15.18
C LEU A 4 9.82 21.67 15.87
N GLU A 5 8.85 21.13 15.17
CA GLU A 5 7.99 20.07 15.68
C GLU A 5 8.86 18.84 15.95
N HIS A 6 8.70 18.27 17.13
CA HIS A 6 9.48 17.13 17.59
C HIS A 6 9.27 15.94 16.64
N TYR A 7 10.36 15.44 16.06
CA TYR A 7 10.39 14.24 15.24
C TYR A 7 10.58 13.03 16.15
N GLU A 8 9.59 12.14 16.19
CA GLU A 8 9.70 10.86 16.89
C GLU A 8 10.17 9.77 15.91
N PRO A 9 11.23 9.01 16.22
CA PRO A 9 11.63 7.87 15.41
C PRO A 9 10.51 6.82 15.38
N ASN A 10 10.17 6.32 14.18
CA ASN A 10 9.06 5.39 13.89
C ASN A 10 7.65 6.01 13.87
N GLN A 11 7.54 7.33 13.79
CA GLN A 11 6.24 7.95 13.58
C GLN A 11 5.70 7.65 12.17
N ASP A 12 4.44 7.24 12.08
CA ASP A 12 3.75 7.06 10.79
C ASP A 12 3.53 8.43 10.12
N VAL A 13 4.30 8.67 9.06
CA VAL A 13 4.29 9.92 8.29
C VAL A 13 2.93 10.16 7.64
N LEU A 14 2.25 9.11 7.17
CA LEU A 14 0.92 9.24 6.57
C LEU A 14 -0.11 9.62 7.63
N GLN A 15 -0.05 8.99 8.80
CA GLN A 15 -0.94 9.32 9.92
C GLN A 15 -0.75 10.77 10.38
N TRP A 16 0.50 11.26 10.43
CA TRP A 16 0.79 12.65 10.78
C TRP A 16 0.19 13.66 9.79
N TRP A 17 0.34 13.42 8.47
CA TRP A 17 -0.27 14.30 7.46
C TRP A 17 -1.79 14.26 7.49
N LYS A 18 -2.37 13.11 7.80
CA LYS A 18 -3.82 12.93 7.97
C LYS A 18 -4.37 13.79 9.10
N GLU A 19 -3.70 13.81 10.25
CA GLU A 19 -4.08 14.65 11.41
C GLU A 19 -4.00 16.15 11.10
N ARG A 20 -3.12 16.54 10.18
CA ARG A 20 -2.89 17.95 9.79
C ARG A 20 -3.68 18.41 8.58
N GLN A 21 -4.52 17.56 8.00
CA GLN A 21 -5.28 17.91 6.79
C GLN A 21 -6.17 19.14 6.99
N ILE A 22 -6.68 19.38 8.20
CA ILE A 22 -7.54 20.54 8.49
C ILE A 22 -6.74 21.85 8.42
N LYS A 23 -5.50 21.84 8.92
CA LYS A 23 -4.62 23.02 8.92
C LYS A 23 -3.96 23.26 7.57
N SER A 24 -3.72 22.21 6.78
CA SER A 24 -3.02 22.31 5.50
C SER A 24 -3.56 21.29 4.48
N PRO A 25 -4.78 21.49 3.96
CA PRO A 25 -5.47 20.48 3.15
C PRO A 25 -4.78 20.17 1.83
N MET A 26 -4.25 21.18 1.14
CA MET A 26 -3.51 20.98 -0.12
C MET A 26 -2.20 20.25 0.10
N MET A 27 -1.43 20.65 1.11
CA MET A 27 -0.13 20.03 1.41
C MET A 27 -0.31 18.60 1.91
N ALA A 28 -1.26 18.35 2.81
CA ALA A 28 -1.59 17.01 3.28
C ALA A 28 -2.00 16.11 2.11
N LYS A 29 -2.84 16.60 1.18
CA LYS A 29 -3.24 15.83 -0.01
C LYS A 29 -2.04 15.47 -0.91
N LEU A 30 -1.09 16.39 -1.09
CA LEU A 30 0.11 16.14 -1.87
C LEU A 30 1.04 15.15 -1.17
N ALA A 31 1.33 15.39 0.11
CA ALA A 31 2.20 14.54 0.92
C ALA A 31 1.66 13.11 1.02
N MET A 32 0.37 12.95 1.31
CA MET A 32 -0.28 11.63 1.34
C MET A 32 -0.15 10.89 0.01
N ARG A 33 -0.23 11.59 -1.13
CA ARG A 33 -0.05 10.97 -2.45
C ARG A 33 1.37 10.53 -2.70
N ILE A 34 2.35 11.36 -2.37
CA ILE A 34 3.77 11.06 -2.59
C ILE A 34 4.20 9.91 -1.69
N PHE A 35 3.85 9.96 -0.40
CA PHE A 35 4.27 8.96 0.58
C PHE A 35 3.50 7.63 0.48
N ALA A 36 2.34 7.60 -0.17
CA ALA A 36 1.63 6.34 -0.44
C ALA A 36 2.27 5.52 -1.58
N ILE A 37 3.20 6.08 -2.35
CA ILE A 37 3.88 5.36 -3.43
C ILE A 37 4.91 4.42 -2.79
N PRO A 38 4.83 3.09 -3.03
CA PRO A 38 5.83 2.17 -2.52
C PRO A 38 7.19 2.46 -3.16
N ALA A 39 8.25 2.37 -2.37
CA ALA A 39 9.60 2.61 -2.85
C ALA A 39 10.07 1.56 -3.87
N THR A 40 9.50 0.35 -3.85
CA THR A 40 9.91 -0.78 -4.70
C THR A 40 8.72 -1.64 -5.14
N SER A 41 8.93 -2.45 -6.19
CA SER A 41 8.00 -3.48 -6.67
C SER A 41 7.91 -4.72 -5.77
N ALA A 42 8.68 -4.79 -4.68
CA ALA A 42 8.74 -5.97 -3.81
C ALA A 42 7.39 -6.32 -3.17
N GLY A 43 6.49 -5.34 -2.99
CA GLY A 43 5.11 -5.57 -2.56
C GLY A 43 4.33 -6.38 -3.60
N SER A 44 4.33 -5.90 -4.85
CA SER A 44 3.66 -6.59 -5.97
C SER A 44 4.28 -7.96 -6.26
N GLU A 45 5.61 -8.09 -6.25
CA GLU A 45 6.30 -9.37 -6.47
C GLU A 45 5.93 -10.42 -5.42
N ARG A 46 5.80 -10.02 -4.14
CA ARG A 46 5.31 -10.91 -3.08
C ARG A 46 3.86 -11.32 -3.29
N ALA A 47 2.99 -10.41 -3.73
CA ALA A 47 1.60 -10.73 -4.05
C ALA A 47 1.51 -11.74 -5.20
N PHE A 48 2.30 -11.54 -6.27
CA PHE A 48 2.41 -12.47 -7.39
C PHE A 48 3.03 -13.81 -7.00
N SER A 49 4.08 -13.83 -6.19
CA SER A 49 4.71 -15.08 -5.73
C SER A 49 3.73 -15.91 -4.87
N THR A 50 3.04 -15.24 -3.94
CA THR A 50 2.02 -15.91 -3.09
C THR A 50 0.90 -16.48 -3.94
N SER A 51 0.39 -15.71 -4.89
CA SER A 51 -0.75 -16.12 -5.71
C SER A 51 -0.36 -17.11 -6.80
N GLY A 52 0.86 -16.99 -7.35
CA GLY A 52 1.46 -17.97 -8.25
C GLY A 52 1.46 -19.35 -7.63
N ARG A 53 1.84 -19.47 -6.35
CA ARG A 53 1.76 -20.74 -5.61
C ARG A 53 0.33 -21.28 -5.52
N VAL A 54 -0.66 -20.43 -5.25
CA VAL A 54 -2.08 -20.82 -5.16
C VAL A 54 -2.65 -21.25 -6.51
N ILE A 55 -2.20 -20.63 -7.60
CA ILE A 55 -2.68 -20.87 -8.97
C ILE A 55 -2.00 -22.11 -9.56
N GLU A 56 -0.67 -22.17 -9.49
CA GLU A 56 0.19 -23.20 -10.10
C GLU A 56 -0.03 -24.58 -9.46
N GLU A 57 -0.21 -24.65 -8.15
CA GLU A 57 -0.32 -25.92 -7.42
C GLU A 57 -1.72 -26.56 -7.53
N ARG A 58 -2.76 -25.79 -7.92
CA ARG A 58 -4.17 -26.25 -7.86
C ARG A 58 -4.93 -26.22 -9.19
N ARG A 59 -4.60 -25.34 -10.15
CA ARG A 59 -5.33 -25.21 -11.44
C ARG A 59 -4.47 -24.61 -12.58
N THR A 60 -3.99 -25.45 -13.49
CA THR A 60 -3.14 -25.06 -14.62
C THR A 60 -3.88 -24.47 -15.83
N CYS A 61 -5.19 -24.22 -15.76
CA CYS A 61 -6.02 -23.74 -16.90
C CYS A 61 -6.96 -22.59 -16.52
N LEU A 62 -6.52 -21.66 -15.67
CA LEU A 62 -7.31 -20.47 -15.35
C LEU A 62 -7.14 -19.38 -16.42
N LYS A 63 -8.23 -18.69 -16.76
CA LYS A 63 -8.19 -17.48 -17.59
C LYS A 63 -7.58 -16.33 -16.78
N GLY A 64 -6.95 -15.37 -17.48
CA GLY A 64 -6.33 -14.18 -16.88
C GLY A 64 -7.27 -13.42 -15.93
N ASP A 65 -8.51 -13.18 -16.35
CA ASP A 65 -9.52 -12.48 -15.55
C ASP A 65 -9.82 -13.18 -14.21
N THR A 66 -9.79 -14.52 -14.21
CA THR A 66 -10.00 -15.32 -12.99
C THR A 66 -8.80 -15.22 -12.07
N VAL A 67 -7.59 -15.19 -12.61
CA VAL A 67 -6.35 -14.99 -11.86
C VAL A 67 -6.32 -13.61 -11.20
N GLU A 68 -6.69 -12.56 -11.92
CA GLU A 68 -6.80 -11.20 -11.38
C GLU A 68 -7.80 -11.12 -10.22
N SER A 69 -8.98 -11.70 -10.40
CA SER A 69 -10.02 -11.74 -9.37
C SER A 69 -9.54 -12.46 -8.09
N ILE A 70 -8.82 -13.57 -8.26
CA ILE A 70 -8.25 -14.33 -7.13
C ILE A 70 -7.16 -13.51 -6.43
N LEU A 71 -6.26 -12.87 -7.19
CA LEU A 71 -5.22 -11.99 -6.67
C LEU A 71 -5.84 -10.87 -5.81
N PHE A 72 -6.81 -10.14 -6.36
CA PHE A 72 -7.51 -9.06 -5.66
C PHE A 72 -8.17 -9.54 -4.37
N LEU A 73 -8.94 -10.64 -4.42
CA LEU A 73 -9.60 -11.19 -3.24
C LEU A 73 -8.58 -11.65 -2.20
N SER A 74 -7.51 -12.32 -2.63
CA SER A 74 -6.47 -12.83 -1.72
C SER A 74 -5.76 -11.70 -0.97
N ASP A 75 -5.52 -10.58 -1.64
CA ASP A 75 -4.90 -9.40 -1.03
C ASP A 75 -5.88 -8.71 -0.08
N TYR A 76 -7.15 -8.56 -0.50
CA TYR A 76 -8.19 -7.94 0.33
C TYR A 76 -8.45 -8.69 1.65
N TYR A 77 -8.36 -10.03 1.66
CA TYR A 77 -8.57 -10.84 2.87
C TYR A 77 -7.31 -11.00 3.74
N LYS A 78 -6.13 -10.54 3.30
CA LYS A 78 -4.94 -10.48 4.16
C LYS A 78 -5.16 -9.40 5.22
N LYS A 79 -5.45 -9.84 6.45
CA LYS A 79 -5.52 -8.98 7.64
C LYS A 79 -4.14 -8.46 8.04
#